data_AF-A0A7X3P7U2-F1
#
_entry.id   AF-A0A7X3P7U2-F1
#
_cell.length_a   1.000
_cell.length_b   1.000
_cell.length_c   1.000
_cell.angle_alpha   90.00
_cell.angle_beta   90.00
_cell.angle_gamma   90.00
#
_symmetry.space_group_name_H-M   'P 1'
#
loop_
_entity.id
_entity.type
_entity.pdbx_description
1 polymer ?
#
loop_
_entity_poly.entity_id
_entity_poly.type
_entity_poly.pdbx_seq_one_letter_code
_entity_poly.pdbx_strand_id
1 'polypeptide(L)'
;MSSAALFQAVLDLLAVALLALGIKGLSRIRSARAANQLAASAMALAVVGLLVHAQPTAVTWVWIAGGAAVGGALGALTARLVPMTAMPETVAFFNGCGGLSSLLVALGVILAAKGDGLTPGLLVLVSIGFSIVVGAVTCTGSVVAMGKLQGW
;
A
#
# COMPACT_ATOMS: atom_id res chain seq x y z
N MET A 1 -7.13 25.74 -10.18
CA MET A 1 -7.12 24.25 -10.16
C MET A 1 -8.01 23.77 -11.30
N SER A 2 -7.58 22.76 -12.07
CA SER A 2 -8.46 22.14 -13.07
C SER A 2 -9.60 21.37 -12.39
N SER A 3 -10.74 21.24 -13.05
CA SER A 3 -11.87 20.44 -12.54
C SER A 3 -11.46 19.00 -12.24
N ALA A 4 -10.56 18.42 -13.04
CA ALA A 4 -10.00 17.09 -12.83
C ALA A 4 -9.14 16.99 -11.56
N ALA A 5 -8.31 17.99 -11.25
CA ALA A 5 -7.50 17.99 -10.04
C ALA A 5 -8.36 18.13 -8.78
N LEU A 6 -9.43 18.95 -8.84
CA LEU A 6 -10.40 19.06 -7.75
C LEU A 6 -11.12 17.73 -7.53
N PHE A 7 -11.55 17.07 -8.62
CA PHE A 7 -12.21 15.77 -8.55
C PHE A 7 -11.32 14.71 -7.88
N GLN A 8 -10.05 14.61 -8.27
CA GLN A 8 -9.09 13.70 -7.65
C GLN A 8 -8.90 13.99 -6.16
N ALA A 9 -8.69 15.26 -5.80
CA ALA A 9 -8.52 15.65 -4.39
C ALA A 9 -9.75 15.31 -3.53
N VAL A 10 -10.96 15.45 -4.09
CA VAL A 10 -12.20 15.05 -3.40
C VAL A 10 -12.26 13.53 -3.21
N LEU A 11 -11.88 12.75 -4.22
CA LEU A 11 -11.82 11.29 -4.08
C LEU A 11 -10.81 10.85 -3.02
N ASP A 12 -9.61 11.44 -3.00
CA ASP A 12 -8.57 11.12 -2.03
C ASP A 12 -9.01 11.49 -0.60
N LEU A 13 -9.61 12.67 -0.42
CA LEU A 13 -10.16 13.09 0.87
C LEU A 13 -11.29 12.15 1.34
N LEU A 14 -12.18 11.75 0.41
CA LEU A 14 -13.27 10.84 0.71
C LEU A 14 -12.73 9.45 1.08
N ALA A 15 -11.74 8.92 0.35
CA ALA A 15 -11.09 7.67 0.67
C ALA A 15 -10.43 7.69 2.06
N VAL A 16 -9.69 8.75 2.39
CA VAL A 16 -9.08 8.94 3.72
C VAL A 16 -10.14 9.01 4.82
N ALA A 17 -11.24 9.73 4.59
CA ALA A 17 -12.34 9.83 5.55
C ALA A 17 -13.02 8.48 5.79
N LEU A 18 -13.33 7.73 4.72
CA LEU A 18 -13.93 6.40 4.82
C LEU A 18 -12.99 5.41 5.52
N LEU A 19 -11.69 5.46 5.24
CA LEU A 19 -10.69 4.63 5.90
C LEU A 19 -10.65 4.93 7.40
N ALA A 20 -10.62 6.21 7.79
CA ALA A 20 -10.62 6.61 9.19
C ALA A 20 -11.88 6.14 9.94
N LEU A 21 -13.06 6.24 9.30
CA LEU A 21 -14.30 5.70 9.84
C LEU A 21 -14.28 4.17 9.95
N GLY A 22 -13.70 3.49 8.96
CA GLY A 22 -13.48 2.05 8.97
C GLY A 22 -12.62 1.62 10.17
N ILE A 23 -11.45 2.25 10.36
CA ILE A 23 -10.56 1.96 11.49
C ILE A 23 -11.25 2.21 12.83
N LYS A 24 -11.96 3.34 12.98
CA LYS A 24 -12.75 3.64 14.18
C LYS A 24 -13.83 2.58 14.44
N GLY A 25 -14.46 2.08 13.39
CA GLY A 25 -15.49 1.04 13.48
C GLY A 25 -14.96 -0.34 13.87
N LEU A 26 -13.68 -0.63 13.61
CA LEU A 26 -13.04 -1.88 14.01
C LEU A 26 -12.87 -2.01 15.53
N SER A 27 -12.87 -0.89 16.27
CA SER A 27 -12.76 -0.89 17.75
C SER A 27 -14.04 -1.37 18.47
N ARG A 28 -15.13 -1.65 17.75
CA ARG A 28 -16.39 -2.16 18.31
C ARG A 28 -16.76 -3.48 17.64
N ILE A 29 -16.94 -4.54 18.44
CA ILE A 29 -17.26 -5.89 17.96
C ILE A 29 -18.50 -5.89 17.04
N ARG A 30 -19.56 -5.17 17.43
CA ARG A 30 -20.83 -5.13 16.67
C ARG A 30 -20.68 -4.56 15.25
N SER A 31 -19.76 -3.61 15.04
CA SER A 31 -19.54 -2.97 13.73
C SER A 31 -18.35 -3.52 12.96
N ALA A 32 -17.50 -4.36 13.56
CA ALA A 32 -16.20 -4.76 13.00
C ALA A 32 -16.29 -5.30 11.56
N ARG A 33 -17.31 -6.11 11.23
CA ARG A 33 -17.46 -6.67 9.87
C ARG A 33 -17.78 -5.60 8.83
N ALA A 34 -18.74 -4.73 9.12
CA ALA A 34 -19.12 -3.62 8.23
C ALA A 34 -18.00 -2.58 8.13
N ALA A 35 -17.29 -2.33 9.24
CA ALA A 35 -16.15 -1.44 9.30
C ALA A 35 -14.97 -1.93 8.46
N ASN A 36 -14.69 -3.23 8.46
CA ASN A 36 -13.68 -3.83 7.59
C ASN A 36 -14.06 -3.69 6.11
N GLN A 37 -15.33 -3.89 5.75
CA GLN A 37 -15.82 -3.68 4.38
C GLN A 37 -15.69 -2.21 3.95
N LEU A 38 -15.95 -1.26 4.87
CA LEU A 38 -15.78 0.17 4.63
C LEU A 38 -14.31 0.54 4.38
N ALA A 39 -13.38 -0.03 5.16
CA ALA A 39 -11.95 0.18 4.95
C ALA A 39 -11.49 -0.42 3.61
N ALA A 40 -11.99 -1.60 3.24
CA ALA A 40 -11.70 -2.23 1.95
C ALA A 40 -12.22 -1.41 0.77
N SER A 41 -13.44 -0.86 0.87
CA SER A 41 -14.00 0.01 -0.18
C SER A 41 -13.26 1.34 -0.28
N ALA A 42 -12.81 1.91 0.83
CA ALA A 42 -11.95 3.09 0.85
C ALA A 42 -10.63 2.86 0.08
N MET A 43 -9.97 1.73 0.31
CA MET A 43 -8.76 1.34 -0.42
C MET A 43 -9.02 1.17 -1.93
N ALA A 44 -10.11 0.48 -2.29
CA ALA A 44 -10.50 0.32 -3.69
C ALA A 44 -10.76 1.69 -4.36
N LEU A 45 -11.45 2.60 -3.66
CA LEU A 45 -11.73 3.94 -4.16
C LEU A 45 -10.44 4.73 -4.42
N ALA A 46 -9.48 4.70 -3.50
CA ALA A 46 -8.19 5.39 -3.66
C ALA A 46 -7.42 4.86 -4.89
N VAL A 47 -7.34 3.54 -5.05
CA VAL A 47 -6.67 2.92 -6.19
C VAL A 47 -7.36 3.29 -7.52
N VAL A 48 -8.69 3.20 -7.58
CA VAL A 48 -9.44 3.55 -8.80
C VAL A 48 -9.28 5.05 -9.12
N GLY A 49 -9.38 5.92 -8.12
CA GLY A 49 -9.15 7.36 -8.29
C GLY A 49 -7.78 7.65 -8.89
N LEU A 50 -6.73 7.08 -8.29
CA LEU A 50 -5.36 7.20 -8.80
C LEU A 50 -5.23 6.73 -10.26
N LEU A 51 -5.80 5.59 -10.62
CA LEU A 51 -5.70 5.06 -11.99
C LEU A 51 -6.46 5.91 -13.01
N VAL A 52 -7.62 6.46 -12.62
CA VAL A 52 -8.39 7.41 -13.45
C VAL A 52 -7.63 8.72 -13.61
N HIS A 53 -6.92 9.19 -12.59
CA HIS A 53 -6.10 10.40 -12.70
C HIS A 53 -4.82 10.20 -13.51
N ALA A 54 -4.11 9.09 -13.27
CA ALA A 54 -2.80 8.82 -13.83
C ALA A 54 -2.81 8.50 -15.34
N GLN A 55 -3.96 8.06 -15.88
CA GLN A 55 -4.13 7.71 -17.30
C GLN A 55 -2.96 6.88 -17.87
N PRO A 56 -2.65 5.69 -17.29
CA PRO A 56 -1.47 4.93 -17.66
C PRO A 56 -1.55 4.40 -19.10
N THR A 57 -0.39 4.25 -19.73
CA THR A 57 -0.28 3.65 -21.07
C THR A 57 -0.70 2.17 -21.06
N ALA A 58 -0.99 1.61 -22.24
CA ALA A 58 -1.35 0.20 -22.38
C ALA A 58 -0.29 -0.75 -21.79
N VAL A 59 1.00 -0.46 -21.98
CA VAL A 59 2.09 -1.25 -21.42
C VAL A 59 2.15 -1.13 -19.90
N THR A 60 1.96 0.08 -19.36
CA THR A 60 1.90 0.31 -17.91
C THR A 60 0.73 -0.44 -17.27
N TRP A 61 -0.43 -0.48 -17.94
CA TRP A 61 -1.58 -1.27 -17.49
C TRP A 61 -1.28 -2.75 -17.35
N VAL A 62 -0.52 -3.34 -18.28
CA VAL A 62 -0.12 -4.76 -18.20
C VAL A 62 0.69 -5.01 -16.92
N TRP A 63 1.64 -4.14 -16.58
CA TRP A 63 2.44 -4.28 -15.36
C TRP A 63 1.62 -4.07 -14.09
N ILE A 64 0.73 -3.07 -14.06
CA ILE A 64 -0.16 -2.81 -12.92
C ILE A 64 -1.09 -4.00 -12.71
N ALA A 65 -1.79 -4.44 -13.75
CA ALA A 65 -2.75 -5.54 -13.68
C ALA A 65 -2.05 -6.86 -13.33
N GLY A 66 -0.89 -7.14 -13.94
CA GLY A 66 -0.09 -8.34 -13.64
C GLY A 66 0.40 -8.35 -12.19
N GLY A 67 0.97 -7.25 -11.71
CA GLY A 67 1.43 -7.12 -10.33
C GLY A 67 0.29 -7.21 -9.31
N ALA A 68 -0.83 -6.54 -9.57
CA ALA A 68 -2.02 -6.60 -8.72
C ALA A 68 -2.64 -8.01 -8.70
N ALA A 69 -2.70 -8.70 -9.84
CA ALA A 69 -3.22 -10.05 -9.92
C ALA A 69 -2.33 -11.04 -9.16
N VAL A 70 -1.02 -11.01 -9.38
CA VAL A 70 -0.07 -11.92 -8.70
C VAL A 70 -0.04 -11.63 -7.20
N GLY A 71 0.16 -10.36 -6.81
CA GLY A 71 0.22 -9.97 -5.40
C GLY A 71 -1.11 -10.20 -4.67
N GLY A 72 -2.23 -9.84 -5.31
CA GLY A 72 -3.57 -10.06 -4.78
C GLY A 72 -3.92 -11.53 -4.64
N ALA A 73 -3.57 -12.38 -5.62
CA ALA A 73 -3.79 -13.81 -5.54
C ALA A 73 -2.95 -14.46 -4.45
N LEU A 74 -1.64 -14.18 -4.40
CA LEU A 74 -0.75 -14.71 -3.37
C LEU A 74 -1.18 -14.26 -1.97
N GLY A 75 -1.53 -12.99 -1.80
CA GLY A 75 -2.04 -12.45 -0.53
C GLY A 75 -3.37 -13.07 -0.11
N ALA A 76 -4.30 -13.28 -1.05
CA ALA A 76 -5.57 -13.92 -0.76
C ALA A 76 -5.41 -15.41 -0.41
N LEU A 77 -4.49 -16.11 -1.07
CA LEU A 77 -4.17 -17.51 -0.79
C LEU A 77 -3.56 -17.66 0.60
N THR A 78 -2.51 -16.88 0.92
CA THR A 78 -1.87 -16.94 2.24
C THR A 78 -2.86 -16.57 3.36
N ALA A 79 -3.65 -15.52 3.19
CA ALA A 79 -4.65 -15.11 4.20
C ALA A 79 -5.75 -16.16 4.45
N ARG A 80 -6.03 -17.06 3.49
CA ARG A 80 -7.07 -18.10 3.62
C ARG A 80 -6.53 -19.44 4.12
N LEU A 81 -5.28 -19.75 3.81
CA LEU A 81 -4.70 -21.07 4.06
C LEU A 81 -3.92 -21.15 5.39
N VAL A 82 -3.48 -20.02 5.94
CA VAL A 82 -2.74 -19.98 7.20
C VAL A 82 -3.68 -20.30 8.39
N PRO A 83 -3.24 -21.15 9.34
CA PRO A 83 -4.03 -21.44 10.54
C PRO A 83 -4.16 -20.21 11.44
N MET A 84 -5.29 -20.06 12.14
CA MET A 84 -5.54 -18.92 13.02
C MET A 84 -4.50 -18.75 14.14
N THR A 85 -3.80 -19.82 14.51
CA THR A 85 -2.70 -19.80 15.48
C THR A 85 -1.44 -19.11 14.96
N ALA A 86 -1.25 -19.06 13.64
CA ALA A 86 -0.12 -18.42 12.96
C ALA A 86 -0.50 -17.04 12.37
N MET A 87 -1.60 -16.45 12.84
CA MET A 87 -1.97 -15.09 12.42
C MET A 87 -0.92 -14.03 12.81
N PRO A 88 -0.28 -14.07 14.00
CA PRO A 88 0.73 -13.06 14.36
C PRO A 88 1.89 -12.97 13.36
N GLU A 89 2.45 -14.10 12.93
CA GLU A 89 3.57 -14.14 11.97
C GLU A 89 3.13 -13.72 10.56
N THR A 90 1.91 -14.07 10.15
CA THR A 90 1.38 -13.70 8.83
C THR A 90 1.06 -12.21 8.77
N VAL A 91 0.59 -11.61 9.86
CA VAL A 91 0.43 -10.15 9.98
C VAL A 91 1.79 -9.45 9.91
N ALA A 92 2.82 -9.99 10.57
CA ALA A 92 4.17 -9.47 10.45
C ALA A 92 4.66 -9.53 8.99
N PHE A 93 4.49 -10.67 8.32
CA PHE A 93 4.84 -10.84 6.91
C PHE A 93 4.17 -9.79 6.01
N PHE A 94 2.85 -9.60 6.12
CA PHE A 94 2.13 -8.61 5.30
C PHE A 94 2.56 -7.17 5.57
N ASN A 95 2.87 -6.82 6.83
CA ASN A 95 3.44 -5.52 7.16
C ASN A 95 4.82 -5.33 6.51
N GLY A 96 5.64 -6.40 6.49
CA GLY A 96 6.93 -6.42 5.79
C GLY A 96 6.80 -6.19 4.29
N CYS A 97 5.82 -6.83 3.63
CA CYS A 97 5.53 -6.59 2.22
C CYS A 97 5.13 -5.13 1.94
N GLY A 98 4.35 -4.51 2.83
CA GLY A 98 4.02 -3.08 2.74
C GLY A 98 5.24 -2.18 2.85
N GLY A 99 6.15 -2.49 3.77
CA GLY A 99 7.45 -1.81 3.90
C GLY A 99 8.30 -1.94 2.64
N LEU A 100 8.42 -3.15 2.10
CA LEU A 100 9.14 -3.41 0.85
C LEU A 100 8.53 -2.66 -0.33
N SER A 101 7.19 -2.58 -0.41
CA SER A 101 6.51 -1.78 -1.44
C SER A 101 6.91 -0.30 -1.36
N SER A 102 6.93 0.29 -0.17
CA SER A 102 7.35 1.69 0.04
C SER A 102 8.79 1.93 -0.45
N LEU A 103 9.70 1.00 -0.09
CA LEU A 103 11.10 1.04 -0.52
C LEU A 103 11.22 0.96 -2.05
N LEU A 104 10.54 0.00 -2.68
CA LEU A 104 10.61 -0.21 -4.13
C LEU A 104 10.02 0.97 -4.90
N VAL A 105 8.95 1.58 -4.40
CA VAL A 105 8.38 2.81 -4.98
C VAL A 105 9.39 3.95 -4.90
N ALA A 106 10.04 4.15 -3.75
CA ALA A 106 11.05 5.20 -3.58
C ALA A 106 12.25 5.01 -4.52
N LEU A 107 12.72 3.78 -4.70
CA LEU A 107 13.76 3.46 -5.69
C LEU A 107 13.29 3.70 -7.12
N GLY A 108 12.05 3.32 -7.43
CA GLY A 108 11.43 3.55 -8.74
C GLY A 108 11.39 5.04 -9.11
N VAL A 109 11.07 5.91 -8.16
CA VAL A 109 11.07 7.37 -8.35
C VAL A 109 12.49 7.88 -8.66
N ILE A 110 13.52 7.38 -7.98
CA ILE A 110 14.92 7.76 -8.27
C ILE A 110 15.31 7.33 -9.69
N LEU A 111 14.99 6.09 -10.07
CA LEU A 111 15.33 5.55 -11.38
C LEU A 111 14.63 6.30 -12.51
N ALA A 112 13.35 6.64 -12.33
CA ALA A 112 12.59 7.45 -13.27
C ALA A 112 13.20 8.85 -13.42
N ALA A 113 13.49 9.54 -12.30
CA ALA A 113 14.09 10.87 -12.34
C ALA A 113 15.45 10.88 -13.07
N LYS A 114 16.27 9.85 -12.88
CA LYS A 114 17.53 9.68 -13.62
C LYS A 114 17.32 9.45 -15.11
N GLY A 115 16.34 8.63 -15.49
CA GLY A 115 15.99 8.37 -16.89
C GLY A 115 15.54 9.63 -17.64
N ASP A 116 14.83 10.52 -16.94
CA ASP A 116 14.31 11.77 -17.49
C ASP A 116 15.32 12.94 -17.41
N GLY A 117 16.52 12.71 -16.87
CA GLY A 117 17.53 13.75 -16.65
C GLY A 117 17.11 14.82 -15.62
N LEU A 118 16.14 14.50 -14.77
CA LEU A 118 15.59 15.41 -13.77
C LEU A 118 16.43 15.34 -12.49
N THR A 119 16.77 16.51 -11.94
CA THR A 119 17.37 16.64 -10.60
C THR A 119 16.26 16.89 -9.57
N PRO A 120 15.95 15.93 -8.69
CA PRO A 120 14.92 16.14 -7.66
C PRO A 120 15.31 17.28 -6.73
N GLY A 121 14.35 18.12 -6.35
CA GLY A 121 14.56 19.14 -5.32
C GLY A 121 14.83 18.52 -3.94
N LEU A 122 15.41 19.30 -3.04
CA LEU A 122 15.80 18.85 -1.69
C LEU A 122 14.65 18.15 -0.94
N LEU A 123 13.45 18.72 -0.99
CA LEU A 123 12.26 18.15 -0.33
C LEU A 123 11.96 16.73 -0.83
N VAL A 124 11.98 16.52 -2.15
CA VAL A 124 11.73 15.22 -2.77
C VAL A 124 12.80 14.23 -2.36
N LEU A 125 14.07 14.66 -2.34
CA LEU A 125 15.19 13.80 -1.94
C LEU A 125 15.07 13.35 -0.48
N VAL A 126 14.66 14.25 0.42
CA VAL A 126 14.41 13.93 1.83
C VAL A 126 13.23 12.96 1.96
N SER A 127 12.12 13.19 1.27
CA SER A 127 10.97 12.28 1.28
C SER A 127 11.32 10.87 0.77
N ILE A 128 12.11 10.79 -0.29
CA ILE A 128 12.63 9.52 -0.83
C ILE A 128 13.53 8.83 0.21
N GLY A 129 14.47 9.56 0.82
CA GLY A 129 15.35 9.02 1.84
C GLY A 129 14.58 8.44 3.03
N PHE A 130 13.57 9.15 3.53
CA PHE A 130 12.68 8.64 4.58
C PHE A 130 11.90 7.41 4.14
N SER A 131 11.37 7.40 2.92
CA SER A 131 10.61 6.27 2.39
C SER A 131 11.46 5.00 2.29
N ILE A 132 12.73 5.13 1.86
CA ILE A 132 13.69 4.02 1.82
C ILE A 132 13.99 3.51 3.23
N VAL A 133 14.31 4.41 4.17
CA VAL A 133 14.66 4.02 5.55
C VAL A 133 13.49 3.34 6.24
N VAL A 134 12.31 3.97 6.21
CA VAL A 134 11.11 3.42 6.85
C VAL A 134 10.74 2.09 6.19
N GLY A 135 10.73 2.02 4.86
CA GLY A 135 10.43 0.77 4.13
C GLY A 135 11.41 -0.36 4.45
N ALA A 136 12.72 -0.07 4.49
CA ALA A 136 13.77 -1.05 4.81
C ALA A 136 13.64 -1.55 6.26
N VAL A 137 13.45 -0.64 7.22
CA VAL A 137 13.30 -0.98 8.64
C VAL A 137 12.03 -1.78 8.86
N THR A 138 10.91 -1.41 8.25
CA THR A 138 9.65 -2.15 8.34
C THR A 138 9.80 -3.55 7.74
N CYS A 139 10.45 -3.68 6.58
CA CYS A 139 10.68 -4.98 5.94
C CYS A 139 11.58 -5.88 6.81
N THR A 140 12.75 -5.40 7.20
CA THR A 140 13.70 -6.19 7.99
C THR A 140 13.16 -6.52 9.38
N GLY A 141 12.55 -5.55 10.07
CA GLY A 141 11.90 -5.77 11.36
C GLY A 141 10.77 -6.80 11.30
N SER A 142 9.99 -6.80 10.22
CA SER A 142 8.92 -7.77 10.00
C SER A 142 9.45 -9.19 9.75
N VAL A 143 10.54 -9.34 8.99
CA VAL A 143 11.20 -10.64 8.79
C VAL A 143 11.73 -11.20 10.11
N VAL A 144 12.38 -10.36 10.92
CA VAL A 144 12.87 -10.76 12.26
C VAL A 144 11.72 -11.13 13.19
N ALA A 145 10.63 -10.34 13.20
CA ALA A 145 9.45 -10.64 14.00
C ALA A 145 8.77 -11.95 13.59
N MET A 146 8.64 -12.19 12.29
CA MET A 146 8.11 -13.44 11.74
C MET A 146 8.97 -14.65 12.16
N GLY A 147 10.30 -14.56 11.99
CA GLY A 147 11.22 -15.64 12.39
C GLY A 147 11.09 -16.01 13.87
N LYS A 148 11.04 -15.00 14.76
CA LYS A 148 10.85 -15.22 16.20
C LYS A 148 9.52 -15.89 16.53
N LEU A 149 8.44 -15.54 15.84
CA LEU A 149 7.11 -16.13 16.05
C LEU A 149 7.04 -17.57 15.52
N GLN A 150 7.82 -17.88 14.48
CA GLN A 150 7.98 -19.23 13.92
C GLN A 150 8.94 -20.13 14.72
N GLY A 151 9.64 -19.57 15.73
CA GLY A 151 10.57 -20.30 16.58
C GLY A 151 11.99 -20.41 16.04
N TRP A 152 12.40 -19.51 15.14
CA TRP A 152 13.79 -19.36 14.65
C TRP A 152 14.63 -18.43 15.53
#